data_AF-A0A954L507-F1
#
_entry.id   AF-A0A954L507-F1
#
_cell.length_a   1.000
_cell.length_b   1.000
_cell.length_c   1.000
_cell.angle_alpha   90.00
_cell.angle_beta   90.00
_cell.angle_gamma   90.00
#
_symmetry.space_group_name_H-M   'P 1'
#
loop_
_entity.id
_entity.type
_entity.pdbx_description
1 polymer ?
#
loop_
_entity_poly.entity_id
_entity_poly.type
_entity_poly.pdbx_seq_one_letter_code
_entity_poly.pdbx_strand_id
1 'polypeptide(L)'
;MSLRFERLEDRRLLAVSVAAGSKLVIVGDGANDVVEINGTGIPGTVEVVVDLDGDEVAETTLGPFSGVKDIVFRGNDGNDTVTIDGVIVSGGLVVSGGSGDDVVTISGASIFGGNVNIETNSG
;
A
#
# COMPACT_ATOMS: atom_id res chain seq x y z
N MET A 1 -8.95 36.26 29.72
CA MET A 1 -9.39 34.98 29.12
C MET A 1 -8.13 34.27 28.66
N SER A 2 -7.74 33.17 29.31
CA SER A 2 -6.48 32.47 29.00
C SER A 2 -6.78 31.29 28.10
N LEU A 3 -6.24 31.30 26.88
CA LEU A 3 -6.27 30.17 25.96
C LEU A 3 -5.28 29.13 26.47
N ARG A 4 -5.77 27.97 26.92
CA ARG A 4 -4.93 26.79 27.13
C ARG A 4 -4.87 26.03 25.81
N PHE A 5 -3.68 25.93 25.24
CA PHE A 5 -3.43 24.99 24.15
C PHE A 5 -3.21 23.61 24.79
N GLU A 6 -4.07 22.65 24.47
CA GLU A 6 -3.80 21.25 24.77
C GLU A 6 -2.56 20.82 23.97
N ARG A 7 -1.69 19.98 24.57
CA ARG A 7 -0.57 19.38 23.84
C ARG A 7 -1.17 18.59 22.70
N LEU A 8 -0.78 18.89 21.46
CA LEU A 8 -1.07 18.02 20.32
C LEU A 8 -0.58 16.63 20.72
N GLU A 9 -1.49 15.67 20.86
CA GLU A 9 -1.08 14.26 20.94
C GLU A 9 -0.25 13.96 19.70
N ASP A 10 0.83 13.21 19.87
CA ASP A 10 1.63 12.73 18.75
C ASP A 10 0.69 11.88 17.89
N ARG A 11 0.14 12.48 16.83
CA ARG A 11 -0.52 11.72 15.79
C ARG A 11 0.59 10.85 15.23
N ARG A 12 0.54 9.53 15.48
CA ARG A 12 1.29 8.56 14.67
C ARG A 12 1.03 8.97 13.23
N LEU A 13 2.01 9.59 12.58
CA LEU A 13 1.98 9.78 11.14
C LEU A 13 1.80 8.38 10.58
N LEU A 14 0.79 8.18 9.74
CA LEU A 14 0.58 6.89 9.08
C LEU A 14 1.92 6.49 8.44
N ALA A 15 2.49 5.34 8.84
CA ALA A 15 3.73 4.81 8.28
C ALA A 15 3.62 4.67 6.75
N VAL A 16 2.41 4.39 6.27
CA VAL A 16 2.09 4.28 4.86
C VAL A 16 1.24 5.47 4.39
N SER A 17 1.64 6.11 3.30
CA SER A 17 0.83 7.12 2.60
C SER A 17 0.13 6.53 1.37
N VAL A 18 -1.15 6.87 1.19
CA VAL A 18 -1.96 6.41 0.05
C VAL A 18 -2.56 7.58 -0.70
N ALA A 19 -2.33 7.63 -2.01
CA ALA A 19 -2.95 8.58 -2.92
C ALA A 19 -3.69 7.83 -4.02
N ALA A 20 -4.95 8.18 -4.24
CA ALA A 20 -5.83 7.45 -5.16
C ALA A 20 -6.48 8.34 -6.22
N GLY A 21 -6.69 7.75 -7.39
CA GLY A 21 -7.28 8.32 -8.59
C GLY A 21 -7.29 7.23 -9.67
N SER A 22 -6.97 7.58 -10.94
CA SER A 22 -6.70 6.53 -11.94
C SER A 22 -5.43 5.73 -11.66
N LYS A 23 -4.55 6.26 -10.80
CA LYS A 23 -3.35 5.59 -10.31
C LYS A 23 -3.41 5.57 -8.78
N LEU A 24 -3.38 4.38 -8.21
CA LEU A 24 -3.25 4.16 -6.77
C LEU A 24 -1.75 4.10 -6.45
N VAL A 25 -1.28 4.99 -5.58
CA VAL A 25 0.10 5.02 -5.12
C VAL A 25 0.11 4.81 -3.62
N ILE A 26 0.86 3.80 -3.20
CA ILE A 26 1.09 3.43 -1.81
C ILE A 26 2.59 3.58 -1.58
N VAL A 27 2.97 4.32 -0.55
CA VAL A 27 4.37 4.55 -0.19
C VAL A 27 4.51 4.25 1.30
N GLY A 28 5.32 3.24 1.61
CA GLY A 28 5.76 2.89 2.95
C GLY A 28 6.64 3.95 3.59
N ASP A 29 7.13 3.67 4.79
CA ASP A 29 8.12 4.51 5.45
C ASP A 29 9.52 3.89 5.42
N GLY A 30 10.25 3.88 6.53
CA GLY A 30 11.56 3.23 6.62
C GLY A 30 11.55 2.07 7.61
N ALA A 31 10.36 1.66 8.05
CA ALA A 31 10.11 0.53 8.93
C ALA A 31 9.64 -0.68 8.10
N ASN A 32 9.34 -1.78 8.80
CA ASN A 32 8.78 -2.96 8.13
C ASN A 32 7.28 -2.74 7.91
N ASP A 33 6.89 -2.55 6.65
CA ASP A 33 5.49 -2.34 6.29
C ASP A 33 4.81 -3.66 5.89
N VAL A 34 3.57 -3.85 6.34
CA VAL A 34 2.72 -4.95 5.87
C VAL A 34 1.51 -4.34 5.16
N VAL A 35 1.41 -4.57 3.85
CA VAL A 35 0.38 -3.97 2.99
C VAL A 35 -0.36 -5.04 2.20
N GLU A 36 -1.68 -5.07 2.32
CA GLU A 36 -2.56 -5.88 1.47
C GLU A 36 -3.35 -4.98 0.51
N ILE A 37 -3.30 -5.30 -0.77
CA ILE A 37 -4.01 -4.61 -1.84
C ILE A 37 -5.04 -5.58 -2.42
N ASN A 38 -6.30 -5.36 -2.06
CA ASN A 38 -7.41 -6.26 -2.34
C ASN A 38 -8.31 -5.74 -3.45
N GLY A 39 -8.57 -6.57 -4.46
CA GLY A 39 -9.64 -6.31 -5.41
C GLY A 39 -10.99 -6.62 -4.79
N THR A 40 -12.01 -5.82 -5.14
CA THR A 40 -13.38 -6.04 -4.64
C THR A 40 -14.21 -6.95 -5.55
N GLY A 41 -13.58 -7.56 -6.57
CA GLY A 41 -14.25 -8.27 -7.67
C GLY A 41 -14.85 -7.35 -8.74
N ILE A 42 -14.84 -6.03 -8.53
CA ILE A 42 -15.26 -5.03 -9.52
C ILE A 42 -14.01 -4.46 -10.20
N PRO A 43 -13.88 -4.52 -11.54
CA PRO A 43 -12.75 -3.93 -12.25
C PRO A 43 -12.51 -2.47 -11.90
N GLY A 44 -11.25 -2.14 -11.57
CA GLY A 44 -10.80 -0.81 -11.18
C GLY A 44 -11.27 -0.37 -9.79
N THR A 45 -11.75 -1.29 -8.94
CA THR A 45 -12.09 -1.01 -7.55
C THR A 45 -11.19 -1.83 -6.61
N VAL A 46 -10.49 -1.13 -5.72
CA VAL A 46 -9.44 -1.69 -4.87
C VAL A 46 -9.55 -1.16 -3.44
N GLU A 47 -9.34 -2.02 -2.45
CA GLU A 47 -9.19 -1.69 -1.03
C GLU A 47 -7.74 -1.94 -0.61
N VAL A 48 -7.22 -1.16 0.33
CA VAL A 48 -5.85 -1.32 0.85
C VAL A 48 -5.94 -1.50 2.36
N VAL A 49 -5.36 -2.58 2.89
CA VAL A 49 -5.17 -2.79 4.32
C VAL A 49 -3.70 -2.54 4.62
N VAL A 50 -3.41 -1.70 5.61
CA VAL A 50 -2.04 -1.45 6.08
C VAL A 50 -1.95 -1.85 7.53
N ASP A 51 -0.94 -2.65 7.87
CA ASP A 51 -0.50 -2.91 9.24
C ASP A 51 0.83 -2.17 9.46
N LEU A 52 0.83 -1.35 10.50
CA LEU A 52 1.91 -0.42 10.82
C LEU A 52 2.77 -1.09 11.89
N ASP A 53 4.03 -1.37 11.57
CA ASP A 53 5.07 -1.91 12.46
C ASP A 53 5.07 -3.45 12.67
N GLY A 54 4.34 -4.21 11.84
CA GLY A 54 4.26 -5.68 11.93
C GLY A 54 3.62 -6.19 13.24
N ASP A 55 2.83 -5.32 13.89
CA ASP A 55 2.02 -5.63 15.07
C ASP A 55 0.59 -5.89 14.59
N GLU A 56 0.20 -7.17 14.44
CA GLU A 56 -1.09 -7.69 13.95
C GLU A 56 -2.37 -7.00 14.52
N VAL A 57 -2.22 -6.12 15.52
CA VAL A 57 -3.27 -5.49 16.30
C VAL A 57 -3.75 -4.15 15.69
N ALA A 58 -3.08 -3.57 14.70
CA ALA A 58 -3.41 -2.24 14.17
C ALA A 58 -3.56 -2.16 12.63
N GLU A 59 -4.44 -2.98 12.06
CA GLU A 59 -4.83 -2.84 10.65
C GLU A 59 -5.68 -1.58 10.39
N THR A 60 -5.33 -0.82 9.36
CA THR A 60 -6.14 0.28 8.83
C THR A 60 -6.59 -0.04 7.40
N THR A 61 -7.89 -0.15 7.18
CA THR A 61 -8.46 -0.28 5.83
C THR A 61 -8.68 1.10 5.20
N LEU A 62 -8.22 1.26 3.97
CA LEU A 62 -8.35 2.45 3.14
C LEU A 62 -9.09 2.11 1.85
N GLY A 63 -9.98 3.01 1.41
CA GLY A 63 -10.83 2.80 0.24
C GLY A 63 -12.27 2.38 0.59
N PRO A 64 -13.03 1.80 -0.35
CA PRO A 64 -12.60 1.39 -1.69
C PRO A 64 -12.28 2.57 -2.61
N PHE A 65 -11.22 2.42 -3.40
CA PHE A 65 -10.83 3.35 -4.44
C PHE A 65 -11.40 2.88 -5.77
N SER A 66 -12.22 3.71 -6.41
CA SER A 66 -12.83 3.39 -7.71
C SER A 66 -12.11 4.10 -8.86
N GLY A 67 -12.14 3.48 -10.04
CA GLY A 67 -11.52 4.02 -11.26
C GLY A 67 -10.00 3.81 -11.33
N VAL A 68 -9.44 2.95 -10.48
CA VAL A 68 -8.01 2.61 -10.46
C VAL A 68 -7.65 1.86 -11.75
N LYS A 69 -6.58 2.29 -12.41
CA LYS A 69 -6.01 1.65 -13.60
C LYS A 69 -4.60 1.16 -13.34
N ASP A 70 -3.81 1.96 -12.65
CA ASP A 70 -2.44 1.63 -12.30
C ASP A 70 -2.29 1.51 -10.78
N ILE A 71 -1.49 0.55 -10.33
CA ILE A 71 -1.13 0.40 -8.92
C ILE A 71 0.38 0.51 -8.78
N VAL A 72 0.82 1.28 -7.80
CA VAL A 72 2.24 1.44 -7.46
C VAL A 72 2.42 1.31 -5.95
N PHE A 73 3.25 0.37 -5.55
CA PHE A 73 3.79 0.26 -4.19
C PHE A 73 5.28 0.62 -4.16
N ARG A 74 5.70 1.33 -3.11
CA ARG A 74 7.09 1.67 -2.80
C ARG A 74 7.32 1.53 -1.30
N GLY A 75 8.11 0.56 -0.86
CA GLY A 75 8.40 0.34 0.56
C GLY A 75 9.44 1.30 1.14
N ASN A 76 10.45 1.68 0.34
CA ASN A 76 11.65 2.44 0.74
C ASN A 76 12.67 1.60 1.52
N ASP A 77 12.78 1.73 2.84
CA ASP A 77 13.72 0.95 3.66
C ASP A 77 12.89 0.04 4.58
N GLY A 78 13.41 -1.12 4.97
CA GLY A 78 12.70 -2.06 5.84
C GLY A 78 12.51 -3.43 5.18
N ASN A 79 12.02 -4.39 5.95
CA ASN A 79 11.66 -5.71 5.42
C ASN A 79 10.15 -5.72 5.17
N ASP A 80 9.75 -5.40 3.95
CA ASP A 80 8.34 -5.17 3.64
C ASP A 80 7.63 -6.44 3.20
N THR A 81 6.35 -6.55 3.53
CA THR A 81 5.47 -7.60 3.02
C THR A 81 4.30 -6.98 2.28
N VAL A 82 4.21 -7.27 0.98
CA VAL A 82 3.12 -6.80 0.12
C VAL A 82 2.34 -7.98 -0.43
N THR A 83 1.03 -8.01 -0.16
CA THR A 83 0.10 -8.96 -0.74
C THR A 83 -0.83 -8.23 -1.70
N ILE A 84 -1.02 -8.78 -2.90
CA ILE A 84 -1.94 -8.27 -3.91
C ILE A 84 -2.89 -9.40 -4.27
N ASP A 85 -4.14 -9.32 -3.84
CA ASP A 85 -5.14 -10.37 -4.06
C ASP A 85 -6.36 -9.88 -4.84
N GLY A 86 -6.77 -10.64 -5.85
CA GLY A 86 -8.03 -10.43 -6.57
C GLY A 86 -8.15 -9.10 -7.36
N VAL A 87 -7.07 -8.33 -7.48
CA VAL A 87 -7.05 -7.02 -8.15
C VAL A 87 -7.33 -7.15 -9.64
N ILE A 88 -8.23 -6.33 -10.18
CA ILE A 88 -8.52 -6.27 -11.62
C ILE A 88 -8.32 -4.84 -12.11
N VAL A 89 -7.24 -4.55 -12.84
CA VAL A 89 -6.96 -3.21 -13.35
C VAL A 89 -6.51 -3.20 -14.82
N SER A 90 -6.82 -2.10 -15.51
CA SER A 90 -6.60 -1.95 -16.96
C SER A 90 -5.24 -1.37 -17.34
N GLY A 91 -4.46 -0.86 -16.39
CA GLY A 91 -3.11 -0.33 -16.59
C GLY A 91 -2.06 -1.34 -16.13
N GLY A 92 -1.02 -0.86 -15.47
CA GLY A 92 0.10 -1.65 -14.95
C GLY A 92 0.13 -1.80 -13.43
N LEU A 93 1.00 -2.69 -12.99
CA LEU A 93 1.34 -2.89 -11.58
C LEU A 93 2.85 -2.68 -11.41
N VAL A 94 3.23 -1.84 -10.45
CA VAL A 94 4.62 -1.66 -10.05
C VAL A 94 4.73 -1.90 -8.56
N VAL A 95 5.62 -2.80 -8.16
CA VAL A 95 5.97 -3.04 -6.76
C VAL A 95 7.47 -2.85 -6.62
N SER A 96 7.87 -1.90 -5.78
CA SER A 96 9.26 -1.71 -5.38
C SER A 96 9.30 -1.88 -3.86
N GLY A 97 10.00 -2.91 -3.37
CA GLY A 97 10.19 -3.12 -1.94
C GLY A 97 11.12 -2.04 -1.41
N GLY A 98 12.42 -2.16 -1.69
CA GLY A 98 13.33 -1.04 -1.60
C GLY A 98 14.69 -1.49 -1.09
N SER A 99 15.08 -1.13 0.12
CA SER A 99 16.25 -1.68 0.80
C SER A 99 15.77 -2.59 1.94
N GLY A 100 16.25 -3.83 1.99
CA GLY A 100 15.85 -4.82 3.00
C GLY A 100 15.37 -6.12 2.36
N ASP A 101 14.93 -7.06 3.21
CA ASP A 101 14.43 -8.35 2.78
C ASP A 101 12.92 -8.29 2.54
N ASP A 102 12.54 -8.02 1.29
CA ASP A 102 11.14 -7.81 0.90
C ASP A 102 10.44 -9.08 0.40
N VAL A 103 9.15 -9.20 0.71
CA VAL A 103 8.27 -10.27 0.26
C VAL A 103 7.10 -9.69 -0.53
N VAL A 104 6.91 -10.18 -1.75
CA VAL A 104 5.78 -9.81 -2.60
C VAL A 104 4.98 -11.04 -3.00
N THR A 105 3.71 -11.08 -2.63
CA THR A 105 2.77 -12.14 -3.00
C THR A 105 1.69 -11.57 -3.92
N ILE A 106 1.45 -12.23 -5.05
CA ILE A 106 0.37 -11.85 -5.99
C ILE A 106 -0.51 -13.07 -6.24
N SER A 107 -1.79 -12.94 -5.97
CA SER A 107 -2.82 -13.96 -6.15
C SER A 107 -4.04 -13.36 -6.85
N GLY A 108 -4.67 -14.11 -7.75
CA GLY A 108 -5.93 -13.70 -8.38
C GLY A 108 -5.91 -12.38 -9.18
N ALA A 109 -4.75 -11.74 -9.36
CA ALA A 109 -4.64 -10.44 -10.00
C ALA A 109 -4.74 -10.54 -11.54
N SER A 110 -5.54 -9.67 -12.15
CA SER A 110 -5.69 -9.50 -13.60
C SER A 110 -5.25 -8.11 -14.03
N ILE A 111 -4.07 -8.05 -14.66
CA ILE A 111 -3.44 -6.82 -15.19
C ILE A 111 -3.35 -6.97 -16.72
N PHE A 112 -4.11 -6.18 -17.48
CA PHE A 112 -4.33 -6.47 -18.91
C PHE A 112 -4.09 -5.32 -19.90
N GLY A 113 -3.58 -4.17 -19.47
CA GLY A 113 -3.21 -3.08 -20.40
C GLY A 113 -1.87 -2.41 -20.12
N GLY A 114 -1.09 -2.93 -19.18
CA GLY A 114 0.25 -2.45 -18.85
C GLY A 114 1.17 -3.59 -18.43
N ASN A 115 2.37 -3.22 -17.97
CA ASN A 115 3.35 -4.16 -17.47
C ASN A 115 3.15 -4.45 -15.98
N VAL A 116 3.60 -5.63 -15.55
CA VAL A 116 3.86 -5.93 -14.15
C VAL A 116 5.37 -5.81 -13.94
N ASN A 117 5.80 -4.87 -13.10
CA ASN A 117 7.19 -4.72 -12.69
C ASN A 117 7.32 -4.94 -11.18
N ILE A 118 8.20 -5.85 -10.77
CA ILE A 118 8.43 -6.20 -9.37
C ILE A 118 9.93 -6.12 -9.11
N GLU A 119 10.31 -5.23 -8.21
CA GLU A 119 11.68 -4.96 -7.80
C GLU A 119 11.77 -5.08 -6.29
N THR A 120 12.14 -6.25 -5.79
CA THR A 120 12.35 -6.49 -4.35
C THR A 120 13.77 -6.15 -3.88
N ASN A 121 14.64 -5.72 -4.81
CA ASN A 121 16.07 -5.46 -4.58
C ASN A 121 16.72 -6.47 -3.61
N SER A 122 17.77 -6.09 -2.88
CA SER A 122 18.48 -6.97 -1.96
C SER A 122 18.70 -6.28 -0.63
N GLY A 123 18.39 -6.98 0.46
CA GLY A 123 18.89 -6.72 1.82
C GLY A 123 20.39 -6.98 1.97
#